data_AF-A0A317HGB3-F1
#
_entry.id   AF-A0A317HGB3-F1
#
_cell.length_a   1.000
_cell.length_b   1.000
_cell.length_c   1.000
_cell.angle_alpha   90.00
_cell.angle_beta   90.00
_cell.angle_gamma   90.00
#
_symmetry.space_group_name_H-M   'P 1'
#
loop_
_entity.id
_entity.type
_entity.pdbx_description
1 polymer ?
#
loop_
_entity_poly.entity_id
_entity_poly.type
_entity_poly.pdbx_seq_one_letter_code
_entity_poly.pdbx_strand_id
1 'polypeptide(L)'
;MKIAVALVLAFAVSGAAQAADPLTPPSVPPIVKVPPAYKPFLLGHAVGTQNYICAPAATNTGVDWLFIGPQATLFNADGQQILTHFQSTNPFESDPSKAIQATWQHSNDSSAVWAKKLYGSTDPNYVRPDAIEWLLLT
;
A
#
# COMPACT_ATOMS: atom_id res chain seq x y z
N MET A 1 13.89 -20.36 62.96
CA MET A 1 12.62 -20.21 62.21
C MET A 1 12.54 -18.75 61.77
N LYS A 2 12.67 -18.33 60.51
CA LYS A 2 12.28 -18.91 59.22
C LYS A 2 13.32 -18.51 58.16
N ILE A 3 13.76 -19.44 57.32
CA ILE A 3 14.57 -19.15 56.12
C ILE A 3 13.57 -18.91 54.99
N ALA A 4 13.52 -17.70 54.44
CA ALA A 4 12.74 -17.40 53.24
C ALA A 4 13.63 -17.60 52.02
N VAL A 5 13.34 -18.63 51.22
CA VAL A 5 13.99 -18.87 49.94
C VAL A 5 13.23 -18.08 48.88
N ALA A 6 13.85 -17.04 48.33
CA ALA A 6 13.31 -16.31 47.18
C ALA A 6 13.69 -17.07 45.90
N LEU A 7 12.68 -17.63 45.22
CA LEU A 7 12.85 -18.29 43.92
C LEU A 7 12.78 -17.23 42.82
N VAL A 8 13.93 -16.85 42.26
CA VAL A 8 14.00 -15.96 41.09
C VAL A 8 13.84 -16.82 39.84
N LEU A 9 12.66 -16.82 39.22
CA LEU A 9 12.49 -17.37 37.87
C LEU A 9 13.07 -16.38 36.86
N ALA A 10 14.26 -16.66 36.36
CA ALA A 10 14.83 -15.98 35.20
C ALA A 10 14.16 -16.54 33.93
N PHE A 11 13.17 -15.84 33.39
CA PHE A 11 12.66 -16.10 32.05
C PHE A 11 13.68 -15.58 31.02
N ALA A 12 14.56 -16.45 30.54
CA ALA A 12 15.36 -16.18 29.37
C ALA A 12 14.47 -16.28 28.12
N VAL A 13 13.80 -15.20 27.75
CA VAL A 13 13.15 -15.09 26.44
C VAL A 13 14.23 -14.73 25.42
N SER A 14 14.98 -15.73 24.96
CA SER A 14 15.85 -15.61 23.78
C SER A 14 14.98 -15.68 22.53
N GLY A 15 14.19 -14.64 22.29
CA GLY A 15 13.57 -14.40 21.00
C GLY A 15 14.66 -13.93 20.04
N ALA A 16 15.35 -14.86 19.38
CA ALA A 16 16.13 -14.50 18.21
C ALA A 16 15.14 -13.94 17.18
N ALA A 17 15.13 -12.61 17.01
CA ALA A 17 14.46 -11.96 15.91
C ALA A 17 15.05 -12.55 14.63
N GLN A 18 14.30 -13.46 13.99
CA GLN A 18 14.64 -13.92 12.65
C GLN A 18 14.54 -12.68 11.77
N ALA A 19 15.69 -12.21 11.28
CA ALA A 19 15.71 -11.14 10.29
C ALA A 19 14.91 -11.66 9.09
N ALA A 20 13.82 -10.96 8.75
CA ALA A 20 13.06 -11.28 7.56
C ALA A 20 13.99 -11.23 6.34
N ASP A 21 13.80 -12.15 5.40
CA ASP A 21 14.57 -12.16 4.16
C ASP A 21 14.46 -10.80 3.46
N PRO A 22 15.55 -10.29 2.84
CA PRO A 22 15.51 -9.03 2.12
C PRO A 22 14.42 -9.03 1.05
N LEU A 23 13.53 -8.04 1.11
CA LEU A 23 12.52 -7.83 0.07
C LEU A 23 13.21 -7.59 -1.27
N THR A 24 12.97 -8.48 -2.22
CA THR A 24 13.50 -8.36 -3.58
C THR A 24 12.41 -7.79 -4.48
N PRO A 25 12.62 -6.62 -5.12
CA PRO A 25 11.63 -6.06 -6.04
C PRO A 25 11.38 -7.01 -7.22
N PRO A 26 10.13 -7.16 -7.68
CA PRO A 26 9.84 -7.95 -8.87
C PRO A 26 10.47 -7.31 -10.12
N SER A 27 10.63 -8.10 -11.18
CA SER A 27 10.90 -7.56 -12.51
C SER A 27 9.70 -6.75 -12.99
N VAL A 28 9.93 -5.53 -13.48
CA VAL A 28 8.90 -4.59 -13.92
C VAL A 28 9.23 -4.00 -15.28
N PRO A 29 8.24 -3.49 -16.04
CA PRO A 29 8.49 -2.77 -17.28
C PRO A 29 9.49 -1.61 -17.08
N PRO A 30 10.41 -1.35 -18.03
CA PRO A 30 11.44 -0.33 -17.86
C PRO A 30 10.92 1.07 -17.48
N ILE A 31 9.75 1.45 -18.00
CA ILE A 31 9.14 2.78 -17.77
C ILE A 31 8.65 3.00 -16.33
N VAL A 32 8.40 1.93 -15.58
CA VAL A 32 7.96 2.00 -14.16
C VAL A 32 9.05 1.56 -13.18
N LYS A 33 10.29 1.44 -13.65
CA LYS A 33 11.41 1.02 -12.82
C LYS A 33 11.72 2.09 -11.75
N VAL A 34 11.78 1.66 -10.50
CA VAL A 34 12.16 2.53 -9.38
C VAL A 34 13.64 2.94 -9.50
N PRO A 35 14.00 4.22 -9.29
CA PRO A 35 15.40 4.65 -9.29
C PRO A 35 16.26 3.92 -8.24
N PRO A 36 17.57 3.74 -8.48
CA PRO A 36 18.43 2.90 -7.63
C PRO A 36 18.68 3.43 -6.21
N ALA A 37 18.33 4.69 -5.93
CA ALA A 37 18.46 5.28 -4.59
C ALA A 37 17.41 4.76 -3.59
N TYR A 38 16.33 4.17 -4.06
CA TYR A 38 15.25 3.66 -3.21
C TYR A 38 15.42 2.17 -2.91
N LYS A 39 14.95 1.75 -1.74
CA LYS A 39 14.97 0.35 -1.30
C LYS A 39 13.55 -0.09 -0.93
N PRO A 40 13.14 -1.32 -1.28
CA PRO A 40 11.87 -1.86 -0.81
C PRO A 40 11.90 -1.95 0.73
N PHE A 41 10.82 -1.53 1.36
CA PHE A 41 10.69 -1.55 2.82
C PHE A 41 9.50 -2.38 3.31
N LEU A 42 8.50 -2.60 2.45
CA LEU A 42 7.27 -3.30 2.79
C LEU A 42 6.67 -4.00 1.55
N LEU A 43 6.15 -5.21 1.75
CA LEU A 43 5.32 -5.94 0.79
C LEU A 43 3.97 -6.21 1.44
N GLY A 44 2.88 -5.94 0.70
CA GLY A 44 1.52 -6.26 1.15
C GLY A 44 0.71 -6.86 0.00
N HIS A 45 -0.11 -7.85 0.32
CA HIS A 45 -1.06 -8.48 -0.60
C HIS A 45 -2.41 -7.81 -0.46
N ALA A 46 -2.88 -7.17 -1.53
CA ALA A 46 -4.10 -6.35 -1.51
C ALA A 46 -5.32 -7.13 -2.01
N VAL A 47 -6.48 -6.92 -1.38
CA VAL A 47 -7.80 -7.27 -1.91
C VAL A 47 -8.70 -6.04 -1.81
N GLY A 48 -9.41 -5.73 -2.89
CA GLY A 48 -10.23 -4.52 -2.96
C GLY A 48 -10.95 -4.32 -4.27
N THR A 49 -11.47 -3.11 -4.45
CA THR A 49 -12.27 -2.68 -5.60
C THR A 49 -11.79 -1.37 -6.18
N GLN A 50 -12.08 -1.17 -7.47
CA GLN A 50 -12.09 0.15 -8.10
C GLN A 50 -13.53 0.66 -8.05
N ASN A 51 -13.76 1.76 -7.33
CA ASN A 51 -15.11 2.28 -7.13
C ASN A 51 -15.45 3.32 -8.20
N TYR A 52 -16.66 3.22 -8.74
CA TYR A 52 -17.21 4.13 -9.73
C TYR A 52 -18.59 4.62 -9.29
N ILE A 53 -18.93 5.85 -9.65
CA ILE A 53 -20.27 6.41 -9.49
C ILE A 53 -20.88 6.71 -10.85
N CYS A 54 -22.17 6.41 -11.01
CA CYS A 54 -22.93 6.87 -12.17
C CYS A 54 -23.33 8.32 -11.93
N ALA A 55 -22.86 9.23 -12.78
CA ALA A 55 -23.06 10.67 -12.62
C ALA A 55 -23.33 11.36 -13.96
N PRO A 56 -23.95 12.55 -13.96
CA PRO A 56 -24.13 13.33 -15.18
C PRO A 56 -22.81 13.62 -15.88
N ALA A 57 -22.79 13.42 -17.19
CA ALA A 57 -21.62 13.62 -18.03
C ALA A 57 -22.00 14.18 -19.39
N ALA A 58 -21.03 14.81 -20.07
CA ALA A 58 -21.20 15.34 -21.42
C ALA A 58 -21.15 14.23 -22.50
N THR A 59 -21.91 13.15 -22.29
CA THR A 59 -22.07 12.04 -23.23
C THR A 59 -23.47 12.08 -23.86
N ASN A 60 -23.70 11.34 -24.95
CA ASN A 60 -25.01 11.27 -25.61
C ASN A 60 -26.12 10.70 -24.71
N THR A 61 -25.77 9.95 -23.66
CA THR A 61 -26.74 9.39 -22.69
C THR A 61 -27.00 10.33 -21.52
N GLY A 62 -26.22 11.40 -21.37
CA GLY A 62 -26.29 12.35 -20.26
C GLY A 62 -25.70 11.85 -18.94
N VAL A 63 -25.22 10.61 -18.88
CA VAL A 63 -24.55 10.01 -17.70
C VAL A 63 -23.30 9.23 -18.11
N ASP A 64 -22.39 9.02 -17.16
CA ASP A 64 -21.21 8.17 -17.32
C ASP A 64 -20.77 7.58 -15.96
N TRP A 65 -19.96 6.52 -16.01
CA TRP A 65 -19.30 5.94 -14.84
C TRP A 65 -18.00 6.67 -14.55
N LEU A 66 -18.01 7.50 -13.52
CA LEU A 66 -16.85 8.25 -13.09
C LEU A 66 -16.09 7.48 -12.00
N PHE A 67 -14.78 7.33 -12.18
CA PHE A 67 -13.92 6.74 -11.16
C PHE A 67 -13.84 7.65 -9.93
N ILE A 68 -14.14 7.10 -8.76
CA ILE A 68 -14.11 7.84 -7.49
C ILE A 68 -13.00 7.37 -6.54
N GLY A 69 -12.28 6.32 -6.89
CA GLY A 69 -11.09 5.88 -6.16
C GLY A 69 -11.06 4.38 -5.88
N PRO A 70 -9.88 3.88 -5.47
CA PRO A 70 -9.74 2.53 -4.98
C PRO A 70 -10.29 2.40 -3.56
N GLN A 71 -10.63 1.17 -3.17
CA GLN A 71 -10.69 0.77 -1.78
C GLN A 71 -10.13 -0.64 -1.64
N ALA A 72 -9.04 -0.79 -0.88
CA ALA A 72 -8.42 -2.09 -0.67
C ALA A 72 -7.86 -2.23 0.74
N THR A 73 -7.81 -3.48 1.20
CA THR A 73 -7.13 -3.89 2.43
C THR A 73 -5.88 -4.66 2.04
N LEU A 74 -4.74 -4.33 2.66
CA LEU A 74 -3.46 -5.01 2.41
C LEU A 74 -3.08 -5.86 3.62
N PHE A 75 -2.66 -7.08 3.34
CA PHE A 75 -2.26 -8.08 4.33
C PHE A 75 -0.78 -8.43 4.20
N ASN A 76 -0.13 -8.75 5.32
CA ASN A 76 1.19 -9.37 5.31
C ASN A 76 1.09 -10.88 4.99
N ALA A 77 2.24 -11.57 4.97
CA ALA A 77 2.31 -13.01 4.69
C ALA A 77 1.55 -13.88 5.71
N ASP A 78 1.40 -13.40 6.95
CA ASP A 78 0.66 -14.07 8.03
C ASP A 78 -0.85 -13.77 7.99
N GLY A 79 -1.32 -13.03 6.98
CA GLY A 79 -2.73 -12.67 6.82
C GLY A 79 -3.21 -11.55 7.75
N GLN A 80 -2.30 -10.84 8.43
CA GLN A 80 -2.64 -9.69 9.25
C GLN A 80 -2.81 -8.46 8.37
N GLN A 81 -3.87 -7.68 8.60
CA GLN A 81 -4.04 -6.40 7.93
C GLN A 81 -2.97 -5.42 8.39
N ILE A 82 -2.26 -4.82 7.43
CA ILE A 82 -1.16 -3.87 7.68
C ILE A 82 -1.45 -2.47 7.14
N LEU A 83 -2.24 -2.36 6.06
CA LEU A 83 -2.58 -1.08 5.45
C LEU A 83 -4.02 -1.08 4.94
N THR A 84 -4.62 0.10 4.90
CA THR A 84 -5.80 0.41 4.08
C THR A 84 -5.39 1.32 2.94
N HIS A 85 -5.74 0.94 1.72
CA HIS A 85 -5.49 1.73 0.50
C HIS A 85 -6.79 2.37 0.00
N PHE A 86 -6.76 3.68 -0.19
CA PHE A 86 -7.89 4.48 -0.63
C PHE A 86 -7.40 5.79 -1.25
N GLN A 87 -8.31 6.73 -1.51
CA GLN A 87 -7.99 8.05 -2.03
C GLN A 87 -8.26 9.13 -0.98
N SER A 88 -7.28 10.02 -0.74
CA SER A 88 -7.45 11.15 0.19
C SER A 88 -6.61 12.37 -0.21
N THR A 89 -6.94 13.51 0.40
CA THR A 89 -6.09 14.70 0.34
C THR A 89 -4.89 14.53 1.27
N ASN A 90 -3.71 14.96 0.82
CA ASN A 90 -2.53 15.01 1.66
C ASN A 90 -2.58 16.29 2.53
N PRO A 91 -2.70 16.18 3.87
CA PRO A 91 -2.82 17.34 4.75
C PRO A 91 -1.53 18.17 4.85
N PHE A 92 -0.40 17.64 4.40
CA PHE A 92 0.89 18.32 4.40
C PHE A 92 1.19 19.04 3.07
N GLU A 93 0.30 18.93 2.09
CA GLU A 93 0.41 19.65 0.83
C GLU A 93 -0.10 21.09 1.01
N SER A 94 0.75 22.08 0.67
CA SER A 94 0.45 23.49 0.90
C SER A 94 -0.60 24.06 -0.06
N ASP A 95 -0.82 23.38 -1.18
CA ASP A 95 -1.80 23.79 -2.19
C ASP A 95 -3.09 22.95 -2.04
N PRO A 96 -4.17 23.53 -1.49
CA PRO A 96 -5.42 22.82 -1.26
C PRO A 96 -6.17 22.50 -2.55
N SER A 97 -5.75 23.03 -3.71
CA SER A 97 -6.29 22.66 -5.02
C SER A 97 -5.68 21.36 -5.57
N LYS A 98 -4.66 20.80 -4.89
CA LYS A 98 -4.03 19.57 -5.36
C LYS A 98 -4.98 18.38 -5.29
N ALA A 99 -4.88 17.57 -6.35
CA ALA A 99 -5.68 16.39 -6.59
C ALA A 99 -5.67 15.41 -5.41
N ILE A 100 -6.80 14.71 -5.25
CA ILE A 100 -6.94 13.49 -4.46
C ILE A 100 -5.81 12.52 -4.86
N GLN A 101 -5.09 11.98 -3.87
CA GLN A 101 -3.92 11.13 -4.07
C GLN A 101 -4.25 9.70 -3.68
N ALA A 102 -3.50 8.74 -4.23
CA ALA A 102 -3.47 7.39 -3.72
C ALA A 102 -2.88 7.42 -2.31
N THR A 103 -3.55 6.79 -1.34
CA THR A 103 -3.17 6.81 0.07
C THR A 103 -3.03 5.40 0.57
N TRP A 104 -1.98 5.14 1.35
CA TRP A 104 -1.84 3.95 2.16
C TRP A 104 -1.71 4.38 3.61
N GLN A 105 -2.67 3.98 4.44
CA GLN A 105 -2.68 4.26 5.87
C GLN A 105 -2.39 2.98 6.64
N HIS A 106 -1.39 3.04 7.52
CA HIS A 106 -0.99 1.93 8.38
C HIS A 106 -2.03 1.66 9.46
N SER A 107 -2.33 0.38 9.65
CA SER A 107 -3.47 -0.04 10.48
C SER A 107 -3.25 0.15 11.98
N ASN A 108 -2.00 0.22 12.46
CA ASN A 108 -1.71 0.31 13.89
C ASN A 108 -1.56 1.75 14.40
N ASP A 109 -0.90 2.62 13.63
CA ASP A 109 -0.54 3.99 14.08
C ASP A 109 -1.17 5.10 13.23
N SER A 110 -1.98 4.72 12.23
CA SER A 110 -2.60 5.65 11.27
C SER A 110 -1.62 6.51 10.47
N SER A 111 -0.32 6.20 10.50
CA SER A 111 0.66 6.85 9.62
C SER A 111 0.28 6.60 8.17
N ALA A 112 0.52 7.58 7.30
CA ALA A 112 0.06 7.50 5.92
C ALA A 112 1.14 7.99 4.95
N VAL A 113 1.14 7.36 3.78
CA VAL A 113 1.88 7.81 2.61
C VAL A 113 0.88 8.15 1.51
N TRP A 114 1.14 9.24 0.80
CA TRP A 114 0.37 9.67 -0.34
C TRP A 114 1.24 9.66 -1.58
N ALA A 115 0.65 9.31 -2.72
CA ALA A 115 1.38 9.30 -3.99
C ALA A 115 0.50 9.63 -5.18
N LYS A 116 1.13 10.15 -6.24
CA LYS A 116 0.54 10.41 -7.55
C LYS A 116 1.15 9.50 -8.59
N LYS A 117 0.37 9.14 -9.61
CA LYS A 117 0.91 8.43 -10.77
C LYS A 117 1.97 9.29 -11.47
N LEU A 118 3.17 8.74 -11.59
CA LEU A 118 4.24 9.30 -12.40
C LEU A 118 4.25 8.64 -13.79
N TYR A 119 4.32 7.31 -13.82
CA TYR A 119 4.26 6.51 -15.05
C TYR A 119 3.38 5.27 -14.87
N GLY A 120 2.94 4.71 -15.98
CA GLY A 120 2.20 3.46 -16.02
C GLY A 120 2.59 2.60 -17.21
N SER A 121 2.33 1.30 -17.14
CA SER A 121 2.63 0.35 -18.20
C SER A 121 1.62 -0.79 -18.27
N THR A 122 1.15 -1.06 -19.48
CA THR A 122 0.30 -2.21 -19.85
C THR A 122 1.07 -3.24 -20.69
N ASP A 123 2.41 -3.26 -20.61
CA ASP A 123 3.24 -4.19 -21.39
C ASP A 123 2.80 -5.65 -21.13
N PRO A 124 2.37 -6.39 -22.17
CA PRO A 124 1.81 -7.74 -22.01
C PRO A 124 2.82 -8.78 -21.51
N ASN A 125 4.13 -8.48 -21.53
CA ASN A 125 5.13 -9.35 -20.91
C ASN A 125 5.09 -9.31 -19.37
N TYR A 126 4.48 -8.27 -18.78
CA TYR A 126 4.43 -8.04 -17.33
C TYR A 126 3.02 -7.89 -16.79
N VAL A 127 2.06 -7.44 -17.61
CA VAL A 127 0.67 -7.20 -17.24
C VAL A 127 -0.20 -8.22 -17.97
N ARG A 128 -1.00 -8.98 -17.22
CA ARG A 128 -1.99 -9.87 -17.81
C ARG A 128 -3.06 -9.05 -18.53
N PRO A 129 -3.68 -9.58 -19.60
CA PRO A 129 -4.91 -9.01 -20.13
C PRO A 129 -5.93 -8.76 -19.00
N ASP A 130 -6.61 -7.62 -19.07
CA ASP A 130 -7.63 -7.16 -18.10
C ASP A 130 -7.12 -6.85 -16.68
N ALA A 131 -5.80 -6.92 -16.42
CA ALA A 131 -5.23 -6.45 -15.17
C ALA A 131 -5.07 -4.92 -15.16
N ILE A 132 -5.05 -4.36 -13.94
CA ILE A 132 -4.64 -2.98 -13.73
C ILE A 132 -3.16 -2.84 -14.16
N GLU A 133 -2.84 -1.74 -14.84
CA GLU A 133 -1.48 -1.43 -15.27
C GLU A 133 -0.48 -1.42 -14.11
N TRP A 134 0.79 -1.74 -14.38
CA TRP A 134 1.86 -1.44 -13.42
C TRP A 134 2.03 0.07 -13.30
N LEU A 135 2.28 0.57 -12.10
CA LEU A 135 2.40 2.00 -11.82
C LEU A 135 3.73 2.32 -11.11
N LEU A 136 4.35 3.43 -11.51
CA LEU A 136 5.35 4.12 -10.70
C LEU A 136 4.71 5.38 -10.12
N LEU A 137 4.85 5.58 -8.81
CA LEU A 137 4.20 6.66 -8.06
C LEU A 137 5.24 7.56 -7.37
N THR A 138 4.89 8.81 -7.11
CA THR A 138 5.73 9.82 -6.44
C THR A 138 4.96 10.69 -5.46
#